data_AF-A0A519QBD1-F1
#
_entry.id   AF-A0A519QBD1-F1
#
_cell.length_a   1.000
_cell.length_b   1.000
_cell.length_c   1.000
_cell.angle_alpha   90.00
_cell.angle_beta   90.00
_cell.angle_gamma   90.00
#
_symmetry.space_group_name_H-M   'P 1'
#
loop_
_entity.id
_entity.type
_entity.pdbx_description
1 polymer ?
#
loop_
_entity_poly.entity_id
_entity_poly.type
_entity_poly.pdbx_seq_one_letter_code
_entity_poly.pdbx_strand_id
1 'polypeptide(L)'
;MRAVPGLIALVMLAACEGGGDPVEQALRDTATANQSAATQETASVEHAGHTAPSGPSAGDRAFAASEAAMHAGMGAATGETIDEAYIAKMIEHHRGAVAMADVALARSTDPEIRRMAQGVKDAQTREIDEMRAWTPAGD
;
A
#
# COMPACT_ATOMS: atom_id res chain seq x y z
N MET A 1 -62.73 -15.12 -31.86
CA MET A 1 -61.91 -14.12 -32.58
C MET A 1 -60.70 -13.79 -31.73
N ARG A 2 -59.52 -13.85 -32.34
CA ARG A 2 -58.19 -13.69 -31.73
C ARG A 2 -57.92 -12.21 -31.41
N ALA A 3 -57.32 -11.94 -30.27
CA ALA A 3 -56.51 -10.74 -30.04
C ALA A 3 -55.35 -11.09 -29.10
N VAL A 4 -54.19 -11.32 -29.71
CA VAL A 4 -52.86 -11.10 -29.13
C VAL A 4 -52.42 -9.80 -29.79
N PRO A 5 -52.05 -8.74 -29.05
CA PRO A 5 -50.62 -8.47 -28.87
C PRO A 5 -50.26 -7.68 -27.59
N GLY A 6 -48.99 -7.77 -27.20
CA GLY A 6 -48.40 -6.86 -26.22
C GLY A 6 -47.18 -7.40 -25.50
N LEU A 7 -46.33 -8.18 -26.17
CA LEU A 7 -45.02 -8.54 -25.64
C LEU A 7 -44.14 -7.27 -25.72
N ILE A 8 -44.07 -6.49 -24.65
CA ILE A 8 -43.03 -5.47 -24.49
C ILE A 8 -41.73 -6.24 -24.24
N ALA A 9 -40.94 -6.39 -25.30
CA ALA A 9 -39.57 -6.87 -25.20
C ALA A 9 -38.73 -5.77 -24.53
N LEU A 10 -38.53 -5.90 -23.22
CA LEU A 10 -37.49 -5.17 -22.50
C LEU A 10 -36.15 -5.75 -22.94
N VAL A 11 -35.53 -5.15 -23.96
CA VAL A 11 -34.14 -5.42 -24.31
C VAL A 11 -33.30 -4.83 -23.16
N MET A 12 -32.88 -5.70 -22.24
CA MET A 12 -31.82 -5.37 -21.31
C MET A 12 -30.56 -5.11 -22.13
N LEU A 13 -30.18 -3.84 -22.22
CA LEU A 13 -28.87 -3.44 -22.69
C LEU A 13 -27.86 -4.12 -21.76
N ALA A 14 -27.23 -5.20 -22.23
CA ALA A 14 -26.06 -5.75 -21.58
C ALA A 14 -25.03 -4.61 -21.57
N ALA A 15 -24.87 -3.97 -20.41
CA ALA A 15 -23.72 -3.13 -20.16
C ALA A 15 -22.51 -4.01 -20.47
N CYS A 16 -21.64 -3.55 -21.36
CA CYS A 16 -20.44 -4.25 -21.75
C CYS A 16 -19.71 -4.71 -20.49
N GLU A 17 -19.82 -6.01 -20.20
CA GLU A 17 -19.08 -6.67 -19.15
C GLU A 17 -17.62 -6.53 -19.58
N GLY A 18 -16.95 -5.53 -19.02
CA GLY A 18 -15.52 -5.36 -19.15
C GLY A 18 -14.86 -6.54 -18.46
N GLY A 19 -14.74 -7.66 -19.19
CA GLY A 19 -13.76 -8.70 -18.91
C GLY A 19 -12.38 -8.11 -19.12
N GLY A 20 -11.97 -7.23 -18.22
CA GLY A 20 -10.60 -6.76 -18.11
C GLY A 20 -9.76 -7.89 -17.54
N ASP A 21 -8.54 -8.02 -18.05
CA ASP A 21 -7.50 -8.84 -17.44
C ASP A 21 -7.49 -8.57 -15.92
N PRO A 22 -7.54 -9.59 -15.04
CA PRO A 22 -7.48 -9.39 -13.60
C PRO A 22 -6.26 -8.55 -13.16
N VAL A 23 -5.18 -8.59 -13.93
CA VAL A 23 -4.00 -7.73 -13.71
C VAL A 23 -4.33 -6.26 -14.01
N GLU A 24 -5.01 -5.97 -15.12
CA GLU A 24 -5.47 -4.62 -15.44
C GLU A 24 -6.45 -4.08 -14.40
N GLN A 25 -7.32 -4.94 -13.86
CA GLN A 25 -8.23 -4.57 -12.80
C GLN A 25 -7.47 -4.23 -11.50
N ALA A 26 -6.53 -5.08 -11.09
CA ALA A 26 -5.70 -4.85 -9.91
C ALA A 26 -4.84 -3.57 -10.04
N LEU A 27 -4.33 -3.29 -11.23
CA LEU A 27 -3.59 -2.07 -11.53
C LEU A 27 -4.48 -0.81 -11.41
N ARG A 28 -5.72 -0.87 -11.91
CA ARG A 28 -6.69 0.24 -11.78
C ARG A 28 -7.11 0.49 -10.34
N ASP A 29 -7.32 -0.57 -9.57
CA ASP A 29 -7.71 -0.47 -8.17
C ASP A 29 -6.56 0.15 -7.35
N THR A 30 -5.32 -0.27 -7.61
CA THR A 30 -4.11 0.31 -7.00
C THR A 30 -3.93 1.78 -7.39
N ALA A 31 -4.10 2.11 -8.67
CA ALA A 31 -3.99 3.47 -9.17
C ALA A 31 -5.06 4.40 -8.57
N THR A 32 -6.27 3.89 -8.32
CA THR A 32 -7.33 4.65 -7.67
C THR A 32 -7.00 4.90 -6.20
N ALA A 33 -6.50 3.90 -5.46
CA ALA A 33 -6.06 4.06 -4.08
C ALA A 33 -4.93 5.10 -3.94
N ASN A 34 -3.95 5.08 -4.84
CA ASN A 34 -2.85 6.04 -4.86
C ASN A 34 -3.32 7.46 -5.23
N GLN A 35 -4.29 7.61 -6.14
CA GLN A 35 -4.84 8.92 -6.49
C GLN A 35 -5.64 9.55 -5.35
N SER A 36 -6.38 8.76 -4.57
CA SER A 36 -7.07 9.24 -3.36
C SER A 36 -6.10 9.70 -2.25
N ALA A 37 -4.88 9.16 -2.22
CA ALA A 37 -3.83 9.64 -1.33
C ALA A 37 -3.18 10.94 -1.84
N ALA A 38 -3.10 11.15 -3.16
CA ALA A 38 -2.43 12.30 -3.76
C ALA A 38 -3.30 13.56 -3.94
N THR A 39 -4.63 13.46 -3.95
CA THR A 39 -5.51 14.63 -4.21
C THR A 39 -5.87 15.48 -2.99
N GLN A 40 -5.31 15.19 -1.81
CA GLN A 40 -5.48 16.01 -0.60
C GLN A 40 -4.25 16.87 -0.27
N GLU A 41 -3.45 17.32 -1.23
CA GLU A 41 -2.37 18.26 -0.90
C GLU A 41 -1.96 19.18 -2.06
N THR A 42 -2.85 20.08 -2.47
CA THR A 42 -2.42 21.32 -3.15
C THR A 42 -3.29 22.49 -2.71
N ALA A 43 -3.15 22.91 -1.45
CA ALA A 43 -3.45 24.26 -1.03
C ALA A 43 -2.15 24.87 -0.49
N SER A 44 -1.67 25.90 -1.18
CA SER A 44 -0.35 26.53 -1.03
C SER A 44 0.01 26.83 0.43
N VAL A 45 0.99 26.09 0.97
CA VAL A 45 1.70 26.49 2.18
C VAL A 45 2.85 27.39 1.75
N GLU A 46 2.75 28.68 2.06
CA GLU A 46 3.87 29.60 1.97
C GLU A 46 4.97 29.14 2.94
N HIS A 47 6.13 28.75 2.41
CA HIS A 47 7.28 28.32 3.20
C HIS A 47 8.02 29.54 3.79
N ALA A 48 7.41 30.16 4.80
CA ALA A 48 8.00 31.27 5.55
C ALA A 48 8.81 30.75 6.76
N GLY A 49 10.14 30.83 6.65
CA GLY A 49 11.03 30.89 7.81
C GLY A 49 11.80 29.61 8.14
N HIS A 50 12.98 29.44 7.55
CA HIS A 50 13.99 28.50 8.04
C HIS A 50 14.59 29.03 9.35
N THR A 51 14.04 28.59 10.48
CA THR A 51 14.76 28.60 11.76
C THR A 51 15.60 27.33 11.88
N ALA A 52 16.74 27.45 12.58
CA ALA A 52 17.88 26.53 12.74
C ALA A 52 17.57 25.02 12.81
N PRO A 53 18.57 24.12 12.55
CA PRO A 53 18.36 22.68 12.61
C PRO A 53 18.04 22.28 14.05
N SER A 54 16.75 22.14 14.32
CA SER A 54 16.27 21.46 15.50
C SER A 54 16.66 20.00 15.31
N GLY A 55 17.33 19.40 16.31
CA GLY A 55 17.59 17.96 16.29
C GLY A 55 16.29 17.16 16.07
N PRO A 56 16.39 15.85 15.80
CA PRO A 56 15.25 15.03 15.41
C PRO A 56 14.05 15.25 16.34
N SER A 57 12.86 15.36 15.78
CA SER A 57 11.62 15.51 16.54
C SER A 57 11.35 14.29 17.42
N ALA A 58 10.37 14.39 18.32
CA ALA A 58 9.92 13.20 19.06
C ALA A 58 9.31 12.14 18.14
N GLY A 59 8.72 12.56 17.02
CA GLY A 59 8.25 11.66 15.95
C GLY A 59 9.41 10.96 15.27
N ASP A 60 10.43 11.73 14.84
CA ASP A 60 11.60 11.20 14.14
C ASP A 60 12.30 10.14 15.00
N ARG A 61 12.48 10.41 16.30
CA ARG A 61 13.05 9.42 17.24
C ARG A 61 12.17 8.19 17.44
N ALA A 62 10.85 8.31 17.30
CA ALA A 62 9.94 7.18 17.42
C ALA A 62 10.06 6.21 16.23
N PHE A 63 10.36 6.74 15.04
CA PHE A 63 10.52 5.93 13.82
C PHE A 63 11.95 5.45 13.58
N ALA A 64 12.96 6.19 14.07
CA ALA A 64 14.37 5.92 13.81
C ALA A 64 14.81 4.47 14.10
N ALA A 65 14.25 3.83 15.13
CA ALA A 65 14.56 2.43 15.44
C ALA A 65 14.04 1.46 14.36
N SER A 66 12.80 1.67 13.88
CA SER A 66 12.20 0.88 12.81
C SER A 66 12.96 1.06 11.49
N GLU A 67 13.31 2.30 11.15
CA GLU A 67 14.09 2.62 9.95
C GLU A 67 15.50 2.03 10.00
N ALA A 68 16.18 2.14 11.14
CA ALA A 68 17.52 1.57 11.32
C ALA A 68 17.50 0.04 11.21
N ALA A 69 16.50 -0.62 11.82
CA ALA A 69 16.34 -2.07 11.72
C ALA A 69 16.07 -2.51 10.27
N MET A 70 15.20 -1.79 9.57
CA MET A 70 14.89 -2.02 8.15
C MET A 70 16.15 -1.90 7.27
N HIS A 71 16.92 -0.80 7.42
CA HIS A 71 18.16 -0.61 6.67
C HIS A 71 19.20 -1.69 6.97
N ALA A 72 19.36 -2.07 8.24
CA ALA A 72 20.28 -3.13 8.62
C ALA A 72 19.86 -4.49 8.04
N GLY A 73 18.56 -4.83 8.11
CA GLY A 73 17.99 -6.04 7.54
C GLY A 73 18.21 -6.10 6.03
N MET A 74 17.85 -5.04 5.30
CA MET A 74 18.08 -4.97 3.84
C MET A 74 19.57 -5.07 3.48
N GLY A 75 20.46 -4.47 4.27
CA GLY A 75 21.91 -4.56 4.06
C GLY A 75 22.45 -5.98 4.22
N ALA A 76 21.89 -6.76 5.15
CA ALA A 76 22.26 -8.15 5.40
C ALA A 76 21.56 -9.16 4.47
N ALA A 77 20.37 -8.81 3.95
CA ALA A 77 19.60 -9.66 3.06
C ALA A 77 20.32 -9.88 1.72
N THR A 78 20.45 -11.15 1.34
CA THR A 78 21.13 -11.62 0.13
C THR A 78 20.32 -12.74 -0.53
N GLY A 79 20.61 -13.03 -1.79
CA GLY A 79 20.06 -14.14 -2.56
C GLY A 79 21.07 -14.61 -3.60
N GLU A 80 20.94 -15.83 -4.09
CA GLU A 80 21.81 -16.38 -5.14
C GLU A 80 21.44 -15.81 -6.51
N THR A 81 20.17 -15.53 -6.71
CA THR A 81 19.63 -14.87 -7.90
C THR A 81 19.19 -13.43 -7.61
N ILE A 82 18.94 -12.66 -8.67
CA ILE A 82 18.40 -11.30 -8.52
C ILE A 82 16.99 -11.31 -7.92
N ASP A 83 16.17 -12.32 -8.24
CA ASP A 83 14.81 -12.46 -7.74
C ASP A 83 14.81 -12.78 -6.24
N GLU A 84 15.67 -13.70 -5.81
CA GLU A 84 15.86 -14.01 -4.39
C GLU A 84 16.40 -12.81 -3.60
N ALA A 85 17.37 -12.08 -4.16
CA ALA A 85 17.90 -10.88 -3.53
C ALA A 85 16.83 -9.78 -3.43
N TYR A 86 15.98 -9.63 -4.45
CA TYR A 86 14.85 -8.70 -4.44
C TYR A 86 13.85 -9.08 -3.36
N ILE A 87 13.40 -10.34 -3.33
CA ILE A 87 12.46 -10.87 -2.34
C ILE A 87 13.00 -10.68 -0.91
N ALA A 88 14.25 -11.10 -0.66
CA ALA A 88 14.86 -11.01 0.66
C ALA A 88 14.94 -9.54 1.14
N LYS A 89 15.32 -8.61 0.27
CA LYS A 89 15.38 -7.17 0.61
C LYS A 89 13.99 -6.57 0.79
N MET A 90 13.02 -6.92 -0.06
CA MET A 90 11.67 -6.38 0.03
C MET A 90 10.94 -6.86 1.29
N ILE A 91 11.17 -8.10 1.73
CA ILE A 91 10.67 -8.58 3.03
C ILE A 91 11.17 -7.68 4.17
N GLU A 92 12.47 -7.36 4.22
CA GLU A 92 13.02 -6.49 5.28
C GLU A 92 12.52 -5.04 5.16
N HIS A 93 12.39 -4.51 3.94
CA HIS A 93 11.77 -3.21 3.69
C HIS A 93 10.34 -3.15 4.26
N HIS A 94 9.53 -4.16 3.96
CA HIS A 94 8.12 -4.21 4.36
C HIS A 94 7.97 -4.37 5.87
N ARG A 95 8.86 -5.13 6.52
CA ARG A 95 8.91 -5.20 8.00
C ARG A 95 9.16 -3.84 8.63
N GLY A 96 10.02 -3.02 8.03
CA GLY A 96 10.24 -1.64 8.45
C GLY A 96 8.96 -0.82 8.41
N ALA A 97 8.23 -0.87 7.30
CA ALA A 97 6.97 -0.16 7.14
C ALA A 97 5.89 -0.64 8.11
N VAL A 98 5.77 -1.95 8.35
CA VAL A 98 4.88 -2.52 9.38
C VAL A 98 5.23 -1.99 10.77
N ALA A 99 6.51 -1.96 11.13
CA ALA A 99 6.94 -1.43 12.41
C ALA A 99 6.67 0.08 12.56
N MET A 100 6.82 0.87 11.50
CA MET A 100 6.45 2.28 11.49
C MET A 100 4.93 2.49 11.60
N ALA A 101 4.15 1.67 10.90
CA ALA A 101 2.69 1.68 11.02
C ALA A 101 2.25 1.38 12.46
N ASP A 102 2.90 0.42 13.14
CA ASP A 102 2.64 0.12 14.54
C ASP A 102 2.96 1.30 15.48
N VAL A 103 4.05 2.03 15.23
CA VAL A 103 4.37 3.27 15.97
C VAL A 103 3.27 4.32 15.78
N ALA A 104 2.80 4.51 14.54
CA ALA A 104 1.72 5.45 14.24
C ALA A 104 0.39 5.04 14.90
N LEU A 105 0.03 3.76 14.85
CA LEU A 105 -1.17 3.21 15.50
C LEU A 105 -1.11 3.34 17.04
N ALA A 106 0.08 3.29 17.63
CA ALA A 106 0.25 3.45 19.08
C ALA A 106 0.22 4.93 19.53
N ARG A 107 0.67 5.86 18.69
CA ARG A 107 0.95 7.25 19.11
C ARG A 107 0.06 8.32 18.48
N SER A 108 -0.50 8.07 17.31
CA SER A 108 -1.35 9.05 16.62
C SER A 108 -2.74 9.10 17.23
N THR A 109 -3.24 10.32 17.44
CA THR A 109 -4.64 10.61 17.81
C THR A 109 -5.49 10.99 16.60
N ASP A 110 -4.90 11.16 15.42
CA ASP A 110 -5.60 11.49 14.19
C ASP A 110 -6.24 10.22 13.58
N PRO A 111 -7.58 10.17 13.39
CA PRO A 111 -8.27 8.99 12.89
C PRO A 111 -7.88 8.62 11.45
N GLU A 112 -7.57 9.58 10.58
CA GLU A 112 -7.18 9.30 9.20
C GLU A 112 -5.76 8.75 9.11
N ILE A 113 -4.84 9.29 9.90
CA ILE A 113 -3.47 8.74 10.01
C ILE A 113 -3.50 7.29 10.52
N ARG A 114 -4.35 7.01 11.52
CA ARG A 114 -4.50 5.64 12.05
C ARG A 114 -5.11 4.69 11.02
N ARG A 115 -6.10 5.15 10.25
CA ARG A 115 -6.70 4.38 9.15
C ARG A 115 -5.66 4.02 8.09
N MET A 116 -4.87 5.01 7.66
CA MET A 116 -3.79 4.81 6.71
C MET A 116 -2.73 3.84 7.26
N ALA A 117 -2.30 4.01 8.51
CA ALA A 117 -1.32 3.11 9.13
C ALA A 117 -1.82 1.66 9.20
N GLN A 118 -3.10 1.45 9.55
CA GLN A 118 -3.70 0.12 9.53
C GLN A 118 -3.69 -0.48 8.11
N GLY A 119 -4.07 0.31 7.10
CA GLY A 119 -4.04 -0.13 5.70
C GLY A 119 -2.63 -0.52 5.22
N VAL A 120 -1.61 0.27 5.57
CA VAL A 120 -0.19 -0.04 5.28
C VAL A 120 0.23 -1.34 5.95
N LYS A 121 -0.09 -1.49 7.25
CA LYS A 121 0.24 -2.71 8.00
C LYS A 121 -0.37 -3.95 7.35
N ASP A 122 -1.66 -3.89 7.04
CA ASP A 122 -2.38 -5.03 6.47
C ASP A 122 -1.86 -5.38 5.06
N ALA A 123 -1.62 -4.37 4.22
CA ALA A 123 -1.08 -4.57 2.87
C ALA A 123 0.30 -5.20 2.90
N GLN A 124 1.24 -4.59 3.62
CA GLN A 124 2.62 -5.04 3.60
C GLN A 124 2.83 -6.36 4.35
N THR A 125 1.96 -6.70 5.31
CA THR A 125 1.95 -8.04 5.91
C THR A 125 1.57 -9.11 4.90
N ARG A 126 0.54 -8.87 4.06
CA ARG A 126 0.16 -9.83 3.01
C ARG A 126 1.26 -9.98 1.97
N GLU A 127 1.86 -8.89 1.53
CA GLU A 127 2.97 -8.91 0.55
C GLU A 127 4.19 -9.67 1.09
N ILE A 128 4.49 -9.56 2.39
CA ILE A 128 5.51 -10.40 3.04
C ILE A 128 5.16 -11.88 2.93
N ASP A 129 3.91 -12.27 3.19
CA ASP A 129 3.49 -13.66 3.14
C ASP A 129 3.51 -14.21 1.69
N GLU A 130 3.12 -13.39 0.70
CA GLU A 130 3.24 -13.72 -0.72
C GLU A 130 4.70 -13.94 -1.12
N MET A 131 5.59 -13.01 -0.77
CA MET A 131 7.02 -13.12 -1.05
C MET A 131 7.66 -14.35 -0.39
N ARG A 132 7.26 -14.68 0.84
CA ARG A 132 7.70 -15.90 1.53
C ARG A 132 7.23 -17.17 0.84
N ALA A 133 6.05 -17.15 0.22
CA ALA A 133 5.54 -18.29 -0.53
C ALA A 133 6.30 -18.52 -1.84
N TRP A 134 6.95 -17.49 -2.39
CA TRP A 134 7.78 -17.60 -3.60
C TRP A 134 9.17 -18.16 -3.32
N THR A 135 9.69 -18.01 -2.11
CA THR A 135 10.95 -18.65 -1.71
C THR A 135 10.66 -20.13 -1.43
N PRO A 136 11.15 -21.08 -2.23
CA PRO A 136 11.01 -22.50 -1.89
C PRO A 136 11.58 -22.72 -0.48
N ALA A 137 10.87 -23.45 0.37
CA ALA A 137 11.47 -23.93 1.62
C ALA A 137 12.73 -24.70 1.22
N GLY A 138 13.91 -24.19 1.61
CA GLY A 138 15.19 -24.67 1.09
C GLY A 138 15.30 -26.19 1.08
N ASP A 139 15.65 -26.73 -0.08
CA ASP A 139 16.15 -28.10 -0.24
C ASP A 139 17.59 -28.21 0.30
#